data_AF-A0A848ZGD7-F1
#
_entry.id   AF-A0A848ZGD7-F1
#
_cell.length_a   1.000
_cell.length_b   1.000
_cell.length_c   1.000
_cell.angle_alpha   90.00
_cell.angle_beta   90.00
_cell.angle_gamma   90.00
#
_symmetry.space_group_name_H-M   'P 1'
#
loop_
_entity.id
_entity.type
_entity.pdbx_description
1 polymer ?
#
loop_
_entity_poly.entity_id
_entity_poly.type
_entity_poly.pdbx_seq_one_letter_code
_entity_poly.pdbx_strand_id
1 'polypeptide(L)'
;NFIANQIFLSMGATRYGPPATVEKSQTAIADFFGYLGLSPMSVEEGSGLSRRNRISAAQMIKVLDYFRPYRHLLPHEGRAWSKTGTLNDVKSVAGYIVPEHANALSFVIILNGRHLGYRTRERIFHLIEKNVLKGYQAKSVSEN
;
A
#
# COMPACT_ATOMS: atom_id res chain seq x y z
N ASN A 1 -11.61 9.73 -2.47
CA ASN A 1 -10.83 10.81 -1.84
C ASN A 1 -11.51 11.40 -0.63
N PHE A 2 -12.72 11.95 -0.75
CA PHE A 2 -13.45 12.56 0.37
C PHE A 2 -13.55 11.65 1.62
N ILE A 3 -14.06 10.42 1.45
CA ILE A 3 -14.19 9.46 2.56
C ILE A 3 -12.86 9.18 3.26
N ALA A 4 -11.78 8.97 2.48
CA ALA A 4 -10.46 8.72 3.04
C ALA A 4 -9.93 9.90 3.87
N ASN A 5 -10.20 11.12 3.43
CA ASN A 5 -9.85 12.32 4.19
C ASN A 5 -10.70 12.49 5.46
N GLN A 6 -11.98 12.11 5.43
CA GLN A 6 -12.83 12.11 6.62
C GLN A 6 -12.40 11.06 7.65
N ILE A 7 -12.00 9.87 7.20
CA ILE A 7 -11.41 8.84 8.08
C ILE A 7 -10.11 9.37 8.71
N PHE A 8 -9.24 10.00 7.92
CA PHE A 8 -8.02 10.62 8.40
C PHE A 8 -8.28 11.65 9.51
N LEU A 9 -9.19 12.59 9.29
CA LEU A 9 -9.55 13.62 10.28
C LEU A 9 -10.21 13.03 11.53
N SER A 10 -11.12 12.08 11.34
CA SER A 10 -11.85 11.41 12.43
C SER A 10 -10.91 10.62 13.34
N MET A 11 -9.89 9.96 12.78
CA MET A 11 -8.86 9.25 13.54
C MET A 11 -8.10 10.20 14.48
N GLY A 12 -7.70 11.39 14.00
CA GLY A 12 -7.04 12.40 14.83
C GLY A 12 -7.92 12.87 15.98
N ALA A 13 -9.20 13.15 15.71
CA ALA A 13 -10.17 13.54 16.74
C ALA A 13 -10.45 12.41 17.75
N THR A 14 -10.52 11.16 17.28
CA THR A 14 -10.76 9.99 18.13
C THR A 14 -9.59 9.76 19.09
N ARG A 15 -8.35 9.94 18.60
CA ARG A 15 -7.14 9.70 19.39
C ARG A 15 -6.80 10.84 20.35
N TYR A 16 -6.99 12.09 19.94
CA TYR A 16 -6.54 13.29 20.67
C TYR A 16 -7.67 14.25 21.06
N GLY A 17 -8.92 13.82 20.97
CA GLY A 17 -10.11 14.60 21.28
C GLY A 17 -10.53 15.58 20.19
N PRO A 18 -11.81 16.01 20.17
CA PRO A 18 -12.31 17.01 19.25
C PRO A 18 -11.72 18.42 19.53
N PRO A 19 -11.79 19.36 18.57
CA PRO A 19 -12.24 19.17 17.19
C PRO A 19 -11.21 18.39 16.36
N ALA A 20 -11.66 17.85 15.21
CA ALA A 20 -10.80 17.18 14.25
C ALA A 20 -9.87 18.19 13.55
N THR A 21 -8.56 17.94 13.57
CA THR A 21 -7.56 18.77 12.88
C THR A 21 -6.58 17.91 12.09
N VAL A 22 -5.94 18.51 11.09
CA VAL A 22 -4.92 17.83 10.27
C VAL A 22 -3.73 17.45 11.14
N GLU A 23 -3.28 18.34 12.02
CA GLU A 23 -2.11 18.15 12.88
C GLU A 23 -2.30 16.94 13.79
N LYS A 24 -3.46 16.83 14.47
CA LYS A 24 -3.81 15.66 15.30
C LYS A 24 -3.80 14.37 14.48
N SER A 25 -4.24 14.44 13.24
CA SER A 25 -4.30 13.28 12.34
C SER A 25 -2.90 12.87 11.86
N GLN A 26 -2.03 13.84 11.57
CA GLN A 26 -0.62 13.60 11.27
C GLN A 26 0.12 12.99 12.45
N THR A 27 -0.10 13.50 13.67
CA THR A 27 0.47 12.91 14.89
C THR A 27 -0.03 11.48 15.10
N ALA A 28 -1.33 11.19 14.87
CA ALA A 28 -1.86 9.84 15.01
C ALA A 28 -1.20 8.86 14.04
N ILE A 29 -0.97 9.29 12.80
CA ILE A 29 -0.25 8.50 11.79
C ILE A 29 1.23 8.32 12.18
N ALA A 30 1.90 9.38 12.65
CA ALA A 30 3.30 9.32 13.05
C ALA A 30 3.51 8.34 14.21
N ASP A 31 2.63 8.36 15.21
CA ASP A 31 2.64 7.42 16.32
C ASP A 31 2.44 5.97 15.86
N PHE A 32 1.49 5.74 14.94
CA PHE A 32 1.26 4.43 14.36
C PHE A 32 2.50 3.93 13.59
N PHE A 33 3.17 4.79 12.83
CA PHE A 33 4.42 4.41 12.15
C PHE A 33 5.56 4.17 13.13
N GLY A 34 5.66 4.95 14.20
CA GLY A 34 6.59 4.70 15.30
C GLY A 34 6.38 3.33 15.92
N TYR A 35 5.12 2.94 16.16
CA TYR A 35 4.75 1.61 16.64
C TYR A 35 5.18 0.48 15.67
N LEU A 36 5.15 0.73 14.35
CA LEU A 36 5.67 -0.21 13.34
C LEU A 36 7.20 -0.19 13.19
N GLY A 37 7.93 0.59 13.99
CA GLY A 37 9.38 0.75 13.85
C GLY A 37 9.77 1.37 12.50
N LEU A 38 8.98 2.33 12.03
CA LEU A 38 9.22 3.08 10.80
C LEU A 38 9.68 4.50 11.14
N SER A 39 10.69 5.00 10.41
CA SER A 39 11.08 6.41 10.46
C SER A 39 9.89 7.30 10.05
N PRO A 40 9.83 8.55 10.55
CA PRO A 40 8.76 9.48 10.22
C PRO A 40 8.55 9.63 8.71
N MET A 41 7.29 9.58 8.30
CA MET A 41 6.87 9.74 6.90
C MET A 41 6.09 11.03 6.75
N SER A 42 6.14 11.65 5.58
CA SER A 42 5.30 12.80 5.29
C SER A 42 3.96 12.29 4.80
N VAL A 43 2.91 12.49 5.59
CA VAL A 43 1.52 12.22 5.20
C VAL A 43 0.71 13.44 5.57
N GLU A 44 0.24 14.19 4.58
CA GLU A 44 -0.52 15.41 4.82
C GLU A 44 -2.02 15.19 4.89
N GLU A 45 -2.49 14.14 4.21
CA GLU A 45 -3.91 13.81 4.08
C GLU A 45 -4.12 12.34 3.73
N GLY A 46 -5.34 11.83 3.95
CA GLY A 46 -5.65 10.41 3.87
C GLY A 46 -5.96 9.85 2.48
N SER A 47 -6.12 10.69 1.46
CA SER A 47 -6.54 10.27 0.11
C SER A 47 -5.40 10.04 -0.88
N GLY A 48 -4.19 10.53 -0.59
CA GLY A 48 -3.02 10.37 -1.47
C GLY A 48 -2.94 11.40 -2.61
N LEU A 49 -3.68 12.51 -2.53
CA LEU A 49 -3.64 13.60 -3.50
C LEU A 49 -2.44 14.53 -3.30
N SER A 50 -1.99 14.72 -2.05
CA SER A 50 -0.88 15.64 -1.77
C SER A 50 0.42 15.13 -2.39
N ARG A 51 1.10 16.02 -3.13
CA ARG A 51 2.46 15.77 -3.65
C ARG A 51 3.54 15.80 -2.58
N ARG A 52 3.19 16.27 -1.38
CA ARG A 52 4.10 16.29 -0.23
C ARG A 52 4.02 14.99 0.57
N ASN A 53 3.07 14.10 0.25
CA ASN A 53 3.07 12.74 0.78
C ASN A 53 4.32 11.99 0.29
N ARG A 54 5.10 11.41 1.21
CA ARG A 54 6.31 10.64 0.90
C ARG A 54 6.34 9.36 1.70
N ILE A 55 6.36 8.24 0.97
CA ILE A 55 6.51 6.89 1.50
C ILE A 55 7.37 6.07 0.54
N SER A 56 8.34 5.34 1.08
CA SER A 56 9.12 4.38 0.28
C SER A 56 8.38 3.06 0.12
N ALA A 57 8.73 2.29 -0.91
CA ALA A 57 8.19 0.95 -1.10
C ALA A 57 8.44 0.05 0.11
N ALA A 58 9.65 0.10 0.70
CA ALA A 58 10.01 -0.70 1.87
C ALA A 58 9.16 -0.34 3.11
N GLN A 59 8.89 0.95 3.34
CA GLN A 59 8.00 1.37 4.42
C GLN A 59 6.57 0.88 4.19
N MET A 60 6.06 1.00 2.95
CA MET A 60 4.73 0.50 2.61
C MET A 60 4.62 -1.03 2.76
N ILE A 61 5.69 -1.79 2.49
CA ILE A 61 5.70 -3.24 2.74
C ILE A 61 5.48 -3.53 4.23
N LYS A 62 6.13 -2.81 5.16
CA LYS A 62 5.87 -3.01 6.59
C LYS A 62 4.42 -2.71 6.97
N VAL A 63 3.84 -1.66 6.38
CA VAL A 63 2.42 -1.33 6.57
C VAL A 63 1.53 -2.48 6.07
N LEU A 64 1.78 -2.99 4.86
CA LEU A 64 1.04 -4.14 4.31
C LEU A 64 1.21 -5.38 5.19
N ASP A 65 2.40 -5.67 5.70
CA ASP A 65 2.61 -6.84 6.56
C ASP A 65 1.76 -6.78 7.84
N TYR A 66 1.65 -5.59 8.45
CA TYR A 66 0.74 -5.38 9.59
C TYR A 66 -0.73 -5.58 9.20
N PHE A 67 -1.14 -5.07 8.04
CA PHE A 67 -2.54 -5.14 7.58
C PHE A 67 -2.91 -6.44 6.83
N ARG A 68 -2.01 -7.43 6.77
CA ARG A 68 -2.23 -8.69 6.04
C ARG A 68 -3.53 -9.44 6.42
N PRO A 69 -3.97 -9.49 7.69
CA PRO A 69 -5.27 -10.08 8.04
C PRO A 69 -6.47 -9.39 7.36
N TYR A 70 -6.33 -8.10 7.06
CA TYR A 70 -7.35 -7.24 6.47
C TYR A 70 -7.24 -7.11 4.94
N ARG A 71 -6.40 -7.92 4.28
CA ARG A 71 -6.20 -7.89 2.81
C ARG A 71 -7.50 -7.93 2.00
N HIS A 72 -8.54 -8.58 2.53
CA HIS A 72 -9.84 -8.73 1.89
C HIS A 72 -10.59 -7.39 1.72
N LEU A 73 -10.15 -6.32 2.38
CA LEU A 73 -10.69 -4.96 2.21
C LEU A 73 -10.19 -4.29 0.92
N LEU A 74 -9.15 -4.84 0.28
CA LEU A 74 -8.68 -4.35 -1.01
C LEU A 74 -9.52 -4.92 -2.15
N PRO A 75 -9.62 -4.22 -3.29
CA PRO A 75 -10.13 -4.82 -4.52
C PRO A 75 -9.38 -6.11 -4.87
N HIS A 76 -10.13 -7.13 -5.27
CA HIS A 76 -9.60 -8.44 -5.68
C HIS A 76 -9.72 -8.62 -7.19
N GLU A 77 -8.61 -8.95 -7.85
CA GLU A 77 -8.57 -9.30 -9.26
C GLU A 77 -7.58 -10.44 -9.48
N GLY A 78 -8.05 -11.54 -10.07
CA GLY A 78 -7.23 -12.75 -10.25
C GLY A 78 -6.73 -13.31 -8.93
N ARG A 79 -5.40 -13.25 -8.72
CA ARG A 79 -4.73 -13.70 -7.48
C ARG A 79 -4.24 -12.56 -6.60
N ALA A 80 -4.64 -11.32 -6.89
CA ALA A 80 -4.13 -10.14 -6.22
C ALA A 80 -5.21 -9.33 -5.51
N TRP A 81 -4.88 -8.93 -4.29
CA TRP A 81 -5.63 -7.99 -3.47
C TRP A 81 -4.86 -6.67 -3.47
N SER A 82 -5.27 -5.66 -4.24
CA SER A 82 -4.42 -4.49 -4.43
C SER A 82 -5.18 -3.18 -4.60
N LYS A 83 -4.51 -2.08 -4.20
CA LYS A 83 -4.96 -0.72 -4.45
C LYS A 83 -4.06 -0.05 -5.46
N THR A 84 -4.69 0.58 -6.45
CA THR A 84 -4.03 1.45 -7.41
C THR A 84 -3.96 2.89 -6.91
N GLY A 85 -2.85 3.57 -7.19
CA GLY A 85 -2.69 5.01 -7.03
C GLY A 85 -2.21 5.62 -8.35
N THR A 86 -2.94 6.60 -8.87
CA THR A 86 -2.61 7.21 -10.15
C THR A 86 -2.72 8.72 -10.04
N LEU A 87 -1.60 9.38 -10.29
CA LEU A 87 -1.46 10.82 -10.46
C LEU A 87 -0.81 11.11 -11.82
N ASN A 88 -0.72 12.38 -12.20
CA ASN A 88 -0.13 12.80 -13.49
C ASN A 88 1.34 12.38 -13.63
N ASP A 89 2.05 12.28 -12.51
CA ASP A 89 3.50 12.08 -12.41
C ASP A 89 3.87 10.88 -11.53
N VAL A 90 2.87 10.13 -11.03
CA VAL A 90 3.08 8.96 -10.18
C VAL A 90 2.10 7.86 -10.59
N LYS A 91 2.61 6.65 -10.81
CA LYS A 91 1.79 5.43 -10.94
C LYS A 91 2.22 4.46 -9.85
N SER A 92 1.29 4.01 -9.05
CA SER A 92 1.56 3.05 -7.98
C SER A 92 0.51 1.95 -7.91
N VAL A 93 0.94 0.82 -7.37
CA VAL A 93 0.07 -0.26 -6.92
C VAL A 93 0.72 -0.91 -5.69
N ALA A 94 -0.08 -1.18 -4.67
CA ALA A 94 0.36 -1.82 -3.44
C ALA A 94 -0.69 -2.83 -2.99
N GLY A 95 -0.26 -3.98 -2.49
CA GLY A 95 -1.18 -5.02 -2.09
C GLY A 95 -0.49 -6.36 -1.86
N TYR A 96 -1.24 -7.43 -2.08
CA TYR A 96 -0.81 -8.80 -1.87
C TYR A 96 -1.05 -9.65 -3.11
N ILE A 97 -0.15 -10.59 -3.38
CA ILE A 97 -0.34 -11.69 -4.33
C ILE A 97 -0.45 -12.98 -3.52
N VAL A 98 -1.43 -13.83 -3.84
CA VAL A 98 -1.69 -15.08 -3.13
C VAL A 98 -1.27 -16.28 -4.00
N PRO A 99 -0.17 -16.99 -3.65
CA PRO A 99 0.18 -18.26 -4.27
C PRO A 99 -0.81 -19.37 -3.89
N GLU A 100 -0.92 -20.43 -4.71
CA GLU A 100 -1.87 -21.55 -4.48
C GLU A 100 -1.66 -22.27 -3.14
N HIS A 101 -0.40 -22.41 -2.72
CA HIS A 101 -0.03 -23.19 -1.53
C HIS A 101 0.86 -22.39 -0.57
N ALA A 102 0.71 -21.07 -0.52
CA ALA A 102 1.54 -20.23 0.33
C ALA A 102 0.81 -19.02 0.88
N ASN A 103 1.43 -18.41 1.89
CA ASN A 103 0.95 -17.17 2.47
C ASN A 103 0.98 -16.03 1.45
N ALA A 104 0.04 -15.10 1.60
CA ALA A 104 -0.02 -13.88 0.80
C ALA A 104 1.28 -13.08 0.91
N LEU A 105 1.82 -12.67 -0.24
CA LEU A 105 3.07 -11.92 -0.36
C LEU A 105 2.76 -10.46 -0.62
N SER A 106 3.30 -9.59 0.22
CA SER A 106 3.20 -8.14 0.06
C SER A 106 4.03 -7.68 -1.14
N PHE A 107 3.48 -6.80 -1.97
CA PHE A 107 4.20 -6.17 -3.08
C PHE A 107 3.85 -4.69 -3.17
N VAL A 108 4.83 -3.89 -3.60
CA VAL A 108 4.66 -2.45 -3.82
C VAL A 108 5.41 -2.03 -5.07
N ILE A 109 4.71 -1.34 -5.97
CA ILE A 109 5.27 -0.68 -7.14
C ILE A 109 4.99 0.80 -7.00
N ILE A 110 6.03 1.63 -7.02
CA ILE A 110 5.92 3.09 -7.08
C ILE A 110 6.80 3.56 -8.23
N LEU A 111 6.17 4.13 -9.25
CA LEU A 111 6.84 4.71 -10.40
C LEU A 111 6.62 6.21 -10.38
N ASN A 112 7.70 6.98 -10.30
CA ASN A 112 7.66 8.44 -10.37
C ASN A 112 8.19 8.89 -11.74
N GLY A 113 7.47 9.78 -12.42
CA GLY A 113 7.88 10.34 -13.71
C GLY A 113 6.69 10.80 -14.56
N ARG A 114 6.90 11.89 -15.32
CA ARG A 114 5.89 12.47 -16.23
C ARG A 114 5.75 11.72 -17.55
N HIS A 115 6.70 10.86 -17.88
CA HIS A 115 6.75 10.09 -19.14
C HIS A 115 6.46 8.59 -18.94
N LEU A 116 5.84 8.22 -17.81
CA LEU A 116 5.49 6.83 -17.56
C LEU A 116 4.42 6.40 -18.56
N GLY A 117 4.78 5.45 -19.44
CA GLY A 117 3.84 4.89 -20.39
C GLY A 117 2.64 4.28 -19.68
N TYR A 118 1.44 4.46 -20.24
CA TYR A 118 0.16 4.07 -19.63
C TYR A 118 0.11 2.62 -19.13
N ARG A 119 0.87 1.71 -19.77
CA ARG A 119 0.89 0.26 -19.48
C ARG A 119 2.07 -0.21 -18.64
N THR A 120 2.95 0.70 -18.19
CA THR A 120 4.22 0.32 -17.54
C THR A 120 3.95 -0.43 -16.23
N ARG A 121 2.98 0.05 -15.44
CA ARG A 121 2.58 -0.56 -14.17
C ARG A 121 2.02 -1.98 -14.40
N GLU A 122 1.13 -2.13 -15.37
CA GLU A 122 0.45 -3.39 -15.72
C GLU A 122 1.47 -4.42 -16.17
N ARG A 123 2.45 -4.01 -17.00
CA ARG A 123 3.54 -4.88 -17.43
C ARG A 123 4.38 -5.36 -16.25
N ILE A 124 4.78 -4.47 -15.34
CA ILE A 124 5.54 -4.86 -14.15
C ILE A 124 4.71 -5.78 -13.27
N PHE A 125 3.45 -5.43 -13.01
CA PHE A 125 2.56 -6.25 -12.20
C PHE A 125 2.39 -7.67 -12.78
N HIS A 126 2.14 -7.78 -14.09
CA HIS A 126 2.05 -9.07 -14.78
C HIS A 126 3.37 -9.86 -14.70
N LEU A 127 4.52 -9.20 -14.80
CA LEU A 127 5.83 -9.85 -14.62
C LEU A 127 6.02 -10.35 -13.19
N ILE A 128 5.60 -9.59 -12.18
CA ILE A 128 5.65 -10.04 -10.78
C ILE A 128 4.75 -11.25 -10.60
N GLU A 129 3.49 -11.16 -11.01
CA GLU A 129 2.52 -12.25 -10.90
C GLU A 129 3.05 -13.53 -11.56
N LYS A 130 3.49 -13.45 -12.82
CA LYS A 130 4.00 -14.60 -13.56
C LYS A 130 5.23 -15.23 -12.92
N ASN A 131 6.19 -14.43 -12.44
CA ASN A 131 7.47 -14.97 -11.93
C ASN A 131 7.39 -15.40 -10.47
N VAL A 132 6.68 -14.65 -9.63
CA VAL A 132 6.49 -15.00 -8.22
C VAL A 132 5.67 -16.28 -8.11
N LEU A 133 4.58 -16.42 -8.86
CA LEU A 133 3.75 -17.62 -8.80
C LEU A 133 4.49 -18.87 -9.31
N LYS A 134 5.26 -18.74 -10.40
CA LYS A 134 6.09 -19.85 -10.90
C LYS A 134 7.12 -20.33 -9.88
N GLY A 135 7.75 -19.41 -9.16
CA GLY A 135 8.73 -19.76 -8.13
C GLY A 135 8.14 -20.60 -6.98
N TYR A 136 6.88 -20.39 -6.64
CA TYR A 136 6.19 -21.19 -5.63
C TYR A 136 5.74 -22.56 -6.16
N GLN A 137 5.28 -22.63 -7.41
CA GLN A 137 4.92 -23.91 -8.05
C GLN A 137 6.14 -24.83 -8.20
N ALA A 138 7.33 -24.29 -8.47
CA ALA A 138 8.56 -25.08 -8.54
C ALA A 138 8.97 -25.68 -7.18
N LYS A 139 8.78 -24.93 -6.08
CA LYS A 139 9.10 -25.40 -4.71
C LYS A 139 8.15 -26.48 -4.21
N SER A 140 6.87 -26.40 -4.54
CA SER A 140 5.89 -27.45 -4.16
C SER A 140 6.11 -28.78 -4.87
N VAL A 141 6.80 -28.81 -6.01
CA VAL A 141 7.13 -30.05 -6.74
C VAL A 141 8.43 -30.70 -6.24
N SER A 142 9.34 -29.92 -5.64
CA SER A 142 10.60 -30.45 -5.09
C SER A 142 10.49 -31.01 -3.66
N GLU A 143 9.36 -30.83 -3.00
CA GLU A 143 9.11 -31.31 -1.62
C GLU A 143 8.24 -32.59 -1.58
N ASN A 144 7.96 -33.21 -2.74
CA ASN A 144 7.26 -34.51 -2.87
C ASN A 144 8.17 -35.58 -3.44
#